data_AF-B3GPK5-F1
#
_entry.id   AF-B3GPK5-F1
#
_cell.length_a   1.000
_cell.length_b   1.000
_cell.length_c   1.000
_cell.angle_alpha   90.00
_cell.angle_beta   90.00
_cell.angle_gamma   90.00
#
_symmetry.space_group_name_H-M   'P 1'
#
loop_
_entity.id
_entity.type
_entity.pdbx_description
1 polymer ?
#
loop_
_entity_poly.entity_id
_entity_poly.type
_entity_poly.pdbx_seq_one_letter_code
_entity_poly.pdbx_strand_id
1 'polypeptide(L)'
;TKRECVYIIPSSKDPHRCLPGCQICQQLVRCFCGRLVKQHACFTASLAMKYSDVKLGDHFNQTLEEWSVEKHTEQSPTDAYGVINFQGGSHSYRAKYVRLSYDTKPEVILQLLLKEWQMELPKLVISVHGGMQKFELHPRIKQLLGKGLIKAAVTTGAWILTGGVNTGVAKHVGDALKEHASRSSR
;
A
#
# COMPACT_ATOMS: atom_id res chain seq x y z
N THR A 1 -13.06 -0.48 -6.79
CA THR A 1 -13.60 -0.43 -5.41
C THR A 1 -12.46 -0.43 -4.42
N LYS A 2 -12.72 -0.12 -3.15
CA LYS A 2 -11.82 -0.34 -2.01
C LYS A 2 -12.51 -1.24 -0.99
N ARG A 3 -11.75 -1.83 -0.06
CA ARG A 3 -12.29 -2.50 1.12
C ARG A 3 -11.77 -1.85 2.40
N GLU A 4 -12.63 -1.75 3.41
CA GLU A 4 -12.28 -1.18 4.71
C GLU A 4 -12.74 -2.08 5.85
N CYS A 5 -11.96 -2.13 6.92
CA CYS A 5 -12.27 -2.93 8.11
C CYS A 5 -13.50 -2.35 8.81
N VAL A 6 -14.54 -3.15 8.96
CA VAL A 6 -15.81 -2.79 9.61
C VAL A 6 -16.03 -3.53 10.92
N TYR A 7 -15.15 -4.48 11.24
CA TYR A 7 -15.19 -5.26 12.48
C TYR A 7 -13.88 -5.16 13.23
N ILE A 8 -13.95 -4.92 14.55
CA ILE A 8 -12.77 -4.69 15.39
C ILE A 8 -12.41 -5.97 16.11
N ILE A 9 -11.28 -6.58 15.72
CA ILE A 9 -10.66 -7.69 16.45
C ILE A 9 -9.34 -7.17 17.03
N PRO A 10 -9.19 -7.00 18.36
CA PRO A 10 -7.95 -6.53 18.95
C PRO A 10 -6.80 -7.50 18.68
N SER A 11 -5.68 -6.94 18.24
CA SER A 11 -4.43 -7.69 18.11
C SER A 11 -3.79 -7.89 19.47
N SER A 12 -3.50 -9.13 19.82
CA SER A 12 -2.75 -9.50 21.03
C SER A 12 -1.24 -9.24 20.92
N LYS A 13 -0.75 -8.84 19.74
CA LYS A 13 0.70 -8.71 19.45
C LYS A 13 1.34 -7.44 20.02
N ASP A 14 0.55 -6.46 20.45
CA ASP A 14 1.06 -5.21 21.02
C ASP A 14 0.17 -4.76 22.20
N PRO A 15 0.17 -5.51 23.32
CA PRO A 15 -0.67 -5.20 24.46
C PRO A 15 -0.18 -3.92 25.13
N HIS A 16 -1.08 -2.92 25.20
CA HIS A 16 -0.81 -1.70 25.92
C HIS A 16 -0.57 -2.01 27.42
N ARG A 17 0.58 -1.58 27.98
CA ARG A 17 1.01 -1.87 29.37
C ARG A 17 0.30 -1.05 30.46
N CYS A 18 -1.01 -0.77 30.32
CA CYS A 18 -1.76 -0.05 31.34
C CYS A 18 -2.60 -1.00 32.20
N LEU A 19 -3.15 -0.47 33.30
CA LEU A 19 -4.17 -1.15 34.09
C LEU A 19 -5.41 -1.47 33.22
N PRO A 20 -6.07 -2.63 33.43
CA PRO A 20 -7.36 -2.94 32.82
C PRO A 20 -8.38 -1.82 33.07
N GLY A 21 -9.15 -1.45 32.04
CA GLY A 21 -10.18 -0.39 32.14
C GLY A 21 -9.70 1.04 31.84
N CYS A 22 -8.45 1.25 31.45
CA CYS A 22 -7.98 2.57 31.04
C CYS A 22 -8.58 2.98 29.68
N GLN A 23 -9.58 3.88 29.72
CA GLN A 23 -10.31 4.40 28.55
C GLN A 23 -9.39 5.01 27.48
N ILE A 24 -8.33 5.71 27.89
CA ILE A 24 -7.37 6.34 26.98
C ILE A 24 -6.58 5.27 26.22
N CYS A 25 -6.13 4.24 26.93
CA CYS A 25 -5.25 3.21 26.39
C CYS A 25 -6.01 2.16 25.56
N GLN A 26 -7.28 1.91 25.86
CA GLN A 26 -8.15 1.05 25.05
C GLN A 26 -8.35 1.60 23.62
N GLN A 27 -8.35 2.92 23.46
CA GLN A 27 -8.39 3.56 22.13
C GLN A 27 -7.07 3.44 21.34
N LEU A 28 -5.96 3.08 22.01
CA LEU A 28 -4.64 2.87 21.43
C LEU A 28 -4.37 1.41 21.04
N VAL A 29 -5.29 0.50 21.36
CA VAL A 29 -5.20 -0.90 20.92
C VAL A 29 -5.29 -0.96 19.39
N ARG A 30 -4.48 -1.81 18.77
CA ARG A 30 -4.54 -2.07 17.33
C ARG A 30 -5.50 -3.20 17.05
N CYS A 31 -6.33 -3.04 16.02
CA CYS A 31 -7.06 -4.12 15.40
C CYS A 31 -6.09 -4.99 14.57
N PHE A 32 -6.44 -6.24 14.29
CA PHE A 32 -5.71 -7.10 13.35
C PHE A 32 -5.54 -6.48 11.95
N CYS A 33 -6.43 -5.57 11.54
CA CYS A 33 -6.28 -4.80 10.30
C CYS A 33 -5.12 -3.75 10.35
N GLY A 34 -4.46 -3.60 11.50
CA GLY A 34 -3.34 -2.68 11.74
C GLY A 34 -3.73 -1.27 12.18
N ARG A 35 -4.99 -0.87 11.97
CA ARG A 35 -5.53 0.42 12.43
C ARG A 35 -5.79 0.40 13.93
N LEU A 36 -5.70 1.57 14.57
CA LEU A 36 -6.14 1.74 15.95
C LEU A 36 -7.66 1.54 16.04
N VAL A 37 -8.15 1.03 17.17
CA VAL A 37 -9.58 0.83 17.40
C VAL A 37 -10.37 2.11 17.10
N LYS A 38 -9.91 3.27 17.59
CA LYS A 38 -10.52 4.59 17.35
C LYS A 38 -10.57 5.06 15.88
N GLN A 39 -9.84 4.40 14.98
CA GLN A 39 -9.78 4.76 13.55
C GLN A 39 -10.81 3.99 12.71
N HIS A 40 -11.62 3.12 13.32
CA HIS A 40 -12.69 2.42 12.61
C HIS A 40 -13.93 3.31 12.56
N ALA A 41 -14.58 3.39 11.38
CA ALA A 41 -15.82 4.16 11.22
C ALA A 41 -16.97 3.62 12.10
N CYS A 42 -16.95 2.31 12.41
CA CYS A 42 -17.92 1.67 13.29
C CYS A 42 -17.65 1.88 14.79
N PHE A 43 -16.57 2.59 15.16
CA PHE A 43 -16.26 2.86 16.56
C PHE A 43 -17.22 3.92 17.12
N THR A 44 -18.29 3.47 17.78
CA THR A 44 -19.27 4.32 18.44
C THR A 44 -19.03 4.36 19.96
N ALA A 45 -19.58 5.37 20.64
CA ALA A 45 -19.52 5.47 22.10
C ALA A 45 -20.09 4.22 22.81
N SER A 46 -21.12 3.59 22.23
CA SER A 46 -21.70 2.35 22.74
C SER A 46 -20.72 1.17 22.64
N LEU A 47 -19.95 1.08 21.55
CA LEU A 47 -18.93 0.04 21.39
C LEU A 47 -17.71 0.28 22.29
N ALA A 48 -17.36 1.56 22.54
CA ALA A 48 -16.34 1.94 23.51
C ALA A 48 -16.71 1.49 24.95
N MET A 49 -17.97 1.67 25.36
CA MET A 49 -18.45 1.21 26.67
C MET A 49 -18.36 -0.32 26.81
N LYS A 50 -18.78 -1.08 25.79
CA LYS A 50 -18.63 -2.55 25.77
C LYS A 50 -17.17 -3.00 25.86
N TYR A 51 -16.24 -2.23 25.31
CA TYR A 51 -14.80 -2.48 25.38
C TYR A 51 -14.21 -2.19 26.76
N SER A 52 -14.74 -1.19 27.46
CA SER A 52 -14.30 -0.85 28.81
C SER A 52 -14.84 -1.75 29.91
N ASP A 53 -16.01 -2.36 29.68
CA ASP A 53 -16.66 -3.28 30.62
C ASP A 53 -16.17 -4.73 30.53
N VAL A 54 -15.17 -5.03 29.68
CA VAL A 54 -14.53 -6.34 29.65
C VAL A 54 -13.70 -6.51 30.93
N LYS A 55 -14.37 -6.91 32.01
CA LYS A 55 -13.75 -7.65 33.10
C LYS A 55 -13.10 -8.88 32.46
N LEU A 56 -11.77 -8.91 32.54
CA LEU A 56 -10.92 -10.02 32.15
C LEU A 56 -11.28 -11.24 33.02
N GLY A 57 -12.35 -11.97 32.68
CA GLY A 57 -12.88 -13.01 33.56
C GLY A 57 -13.76 -14.06 32.90
N ASP A 58 -14.80 -13.71 32.14
CA ASP A 58 -15.96 -14.64 32.04
C ASP A 58 -16.52 -14.95 30.64
N HIS A 59 -15.80 -14.66 29.55
CA HIS A 59 -16.25 -15.06 28.20
C HIS A 59 -15.18 -15.81 27.39
N PHE A 60 -14.52 -16.79 28.01
CA PHE A 60 -13.59 -17.73 27.37
C PHE A 60 -14.28 -18.82 26.50
N ASN A 61 -15.51 -18.58 26.02
CA ASN A 61 -16.25 -19.51 25.15
C ASN A 61 -16.76 -18.88 23.84
N GLN A 62 -16.22 -17.73 23.45
CA GLN A 62 -16.35 -17.26 22.08
C GLN A 62 -15.12 -17.75 21.34
N THR A 63 -15.30 -18.69 20.42
CA THR A 63 -14.26 -19.10 19.45
C THR A 63 -13.52 -17.85 19.02
N LEU A 64 -12.21 -17.75 19.30
CA LEU A 64 -11.39 -16.61 18.92
C LEU A 64 -11.53 -16.42 17.41
N GLU A 65 -12.41 -15.48 17.02
CA GLU A 65 -12.73 -15.27 15.61
C GLU A 65 -11.46 -14.79 14.92
N GLU A 66 -11.00 -15.58 13.94
CA GLU A 66 -9.79 -15.24 13.20
C GLU A 66 -10.11 -14.14 12.19
N TRP A 67 -9.36 -13.04 12.27
CA TRP A 67 -9.54 -11.94 11.33
C TRP A 67 -9.18 -12.37 9.91
N SER A 68 -10.15 -12.34 9.00
CA SER A 68 -9.96 -12.43 7.54
C SER A 68 -10.48 -11.19 6.81
N VAL A 69 -9.96 -10.94 5.61
CA VAL A 69 -10.38 -9.82 4.75
C VAL A 69 -11.84 -9.98 4.33
N GLU A 70 -12.26 -11.21 4.01
CA GLU A 70 -13.58 -11.53 3.48
C GLU A 70 -14.69 -11.27 4.49
N LYS A 71 -14.46 -11.59 5.77
CA LYS A 71 -15.46 -11.49 6.83
C LYS A 71 -15.51 -10.10 7.49
N HIS A 72 -14.36 -9.45 7.64
CA HIS A 72 -14.23 -8.27 8.49
C HIS A 72 -14.05 -6.97 7.71
N THR A 73 -14.07 -7.03 6.38
CA THR A 73 -14.01 -5.84 5.52
C THR A 73 -15.20 -5.74 4.58
N GLU A 74 -15.68 -4.52 4.41
CA GLU A 74 -16.77 -4.20 3.48
C GLU A 74 -16.21 -3.48 2.25
N GLN A 75 -16.79 -3.80 1.09
CA GLN A 75 -16.43 -3.19 -0.18
C GLN A 75 -17.24 -1.91 -0.43
N SER A 76 -16.58 -0.85 -0.87
CA SER A 76 -17.21 0.41 -1.23
C SER A 76 -16.52 1.06 -2.45
N PRO A 77 -17.12 2.10 -3.06
CA PRO A 77 -16.44 2.90 -4.09
C PRO A 77 -15.11 3.47 -3.56
N THR A 78 -14.11 3.53 -4.44
CA THR A 78 -12.81 4.12 -4.06
C THR A 78 -12.90 5.64 -4.10
N ASP A 79 -12.34 6.29 -3.09
CA ASP A 79 -12.25 7.74 -2.92
C ASP A 79 -10.83 8.26 -3.17
N ALA A 80 -9.89 7.36 -3.48
CA ALA A 80 -8.47 7.69 -3.66
C ALA A 80 -8.03 7.36 -5.08
N TYR A 81 -8.18 8.34 -5.97
CA TYR A 81 -7.71 8.29 -7.35
C TYR A 81 -7.43 9.71 -7.87
N GLY A 82 -6.61 9.83 -8.91
CA GLY A 82 -6.31 11.12 -9.53
C GLY A 82 -4.85 11.23 -9.95
N VAL A 83 -4.27 12.41 -9.73
CA VAL A 83 -2.88 12.72 -10.09
C VAL A 83 -2.14 13.28 -8.87
N ILE A 84 -1.03 12.65 -8.51
CA ILE A 84 -0.11 13.16 -7.49
C ILE A 84 0.91 14.08 -8.17
N ASN A 85 1.08 15.28 -7.64
CA ASN A 85 2.13 16.22 -8.04
C ASN A 85 3.26 16.17 -7.00
N PHE A 86 4.40 15.59 -7.36
CA PHE A 86 5.54 15.51 -6.46
C PHE A 86 6.28 16.86 -6.39
N GLN A 87 6.42 17.39 -5.17
CA GLN A 87 7.16 18.62 -4.88
C GLN A 87 8.63 18.31 -4.56
N GLY A 88 9.54 19.26 -4.82
CA GLY A 88 10.94 19.17 -4.39
C GLY A 88 11.93 18.53 -5.40
N GLY A 89 11.57 18.47 -6.68
CA GLY A 89 12.49 18.10 -7.77
C GLY A 89 12.78 19.26 -8.72
N SER A 90 13.75 19.09 -9.63
CA SER A 90 14.01 20.06 -10.71
C SER A 90 12.89 20.14 -11.76
N HIS A 91 11.95 19.19 -11.75
CA HIS A 91 10.80 19.10 -12.64
C HIS A 91 9.56 18.67 -11.86
N SER A 92 8.39 19.18 -12.23
CA SER A 92 7.12 18.71 -11.69
C SER A 92 6.80 17.32 -12.24
N TYR A 93 6.94 16.28 -11.41
CA TYR A 93 6.52 14.93 -11.78
C TYR A 93 5.05 14.73 -11.40
N ARG A 94 4.22 14.51 -12.41
CA ARG A 94 2.79 14.20 -12.25
C ARG A 94 2.60 12.70 -12.46
N ALA A 95 2.00 12.00 -11.51
CA ALA A 95 1.74 10.56 -11.61
C ALA A 95 0.25 10.26 -11.40
N LYS A 96 -0.36 9.50 -12.32
CA LYS A 96 -1.72 8.98 -12.16
C LYS A 96 -1.73 7.88 -11.09
N TYR A 97 -2.75 7.83 -10.26
CA TYR A 97 -2.92 6.80 -9.23
C TYR A 97 -4.38 6.41 -9.03
N VAL A 98 -4.60 5.20 -8.50
CA VAL A 98 -5.89 4.71 -8.04
C VAL A 98 -5.66 3.68 -6.93
N ARG A 99 -6.49 3.71 -5.87
CA ARG A 99 -6.57 2.65 -4.86
C ARG A 99 -7.59 1.61 -5.30
N LEU A 100 -7.18 0.35 -5.28
CA LEU A 100 -8.00 -0.80 -5.65
C LEU A 100 -8.18 -1.77 -4.48
N SER A 101 -9.22 -2.60 -4.57
CA SER A 101 -9.42 -3.75 -3.68
C SER A 101 -8.53 -4.91 -4.13
N TYR A 102 -8.10 -5.76 -3.19
CA TYR A 102 -7.20 -6.89 -3.48
C TYR A 102 -7.77 -7.91 -4.48
N ASP A 103 -9.09 -8.02 -4.51
CA ASP A 103 -9.88 -8.92 -5.37
C ASP A 103 -10.34 -8.25 -6.69
N THR A 104 -9.80 -7.06 -7.01
CA THR A 104 -10.10 -6.40 -8.29
C THR A 104 -9.56 -7.24 -9.44
N LYS A 105 -10.44 -7.62 -10.37
CA LYS A 105 -10.10 -8.41 -11.55
C LYS A 105 -9.04 -7.69 -12.42
N PRO A 106 -7.94 -8.36 -12.83
CA PRO A 106 -6.89 -7.75 -13.65
C PRO A 106 -7.38 -7.14 -14.96
N GLU A 107 -8.43 -7.67 -15.57
CA GLU A 107 -9.01 -7.18 -16.82
C GLU A 107 -9.51 -5.73 -16.68
N VAL A 108 -10.06 -5.38 -15.51
CA VAL A 108 -10.51 -4.03 -15.20
C VAL A 108 -9.30 -3.08 -15.08
N ILE A 109 -8.20 -3.56 -14.49
CA ILE A 109 -6.95 -2.80 -14.37
C ILE A 109 -6.37 -2.55 -15.76
N LEU A 110 -6.32 -3.57 -16.62
CA LEU A 110 -5.82 -3.41 -17.98
C LEU A 110 -6.68 -2.42 -18.79
N GLN A 111 -8.01 -2.49 -18.67
CA GLN A 111 -8.90 -1.51 -19.29
C GLN A 111 -8.64 -0.08 -18.79
N LEU A 112 -8.43 0.11 -17.49
CA LEU A 112 -8.05 1.41 -16.93
C LEU A 112 -6.74 1.92 -17.56
N LEU A 113 -5.71 1.10 -17.62
CA LEU A 113 -4.40 1.50 -18.16
C LEU A 113 -4.49 1.89 -19.64
N LEU A 114 -5.20 1.10 -20.46
CA LEU A 114 -5.26 1.31 -21.91
C LEU A 114 -6.28 2.39 -22.31
N LYS A 115 -7.47 2.40 -21.70
CA LYS A 115 -8.57 3.28 -22.12
C LYS A 115 -8.56 4.62 -21.38
N GLU A 116 -8.61 4.58 -20.05
CA GLU A 116 -8.71 5.80 -19.24
C GLU A 116 -7.37 6.52 -19.12
N TRP A 117 -6.28 5.76 -18.96
CA TRP A 117 -4.95 6.34 -18.84
C TRP A 117 -4.28 6.58 -20.18
N GLN A 118 -4.85 6.03 -21.27
CA GLN A 118 -4.37 6.16 -22.66
C GLN A 118 -2.92 5.68 -22.80
N MET A 119 -2.54 4.63 -22.07
CA MET A 119 -1.24 4.01 -22.24
C MET A 119 -1.22 3.14 -23.48
N GLU A 120 -0.11 3.15 -24.20
CA GLU A 120 0.11 2.22 -25.31
C GLU A 120 0.19 0.78 -24.79
N LEU A 121 -0.41 -0.15 -25.53
CA LEU A 121 -0.30 -1.57 -25.25
C LEU A 121 1.18 -1.99 -25.40
N PRO A 122 1.81 -2.57 -24.37
CA PRO A 122 3.22 -2.88 -24.41
C PRO A 122 3.47 -4.13 -25.24
N LYS A 123 4.62 -4.18 -25.92
CA LYS A 123 5.09 -5.40 -26.59
C LYS A 123 5.78 -6.37 -25.63
N LEU A 124 6.16 -5.89 -24.46
CA LEU A 124 6.88 -6.63 -23.42
C LEU A 124 6.53 -6.04 -22.05
N VAL A 125 6.47 -6.89 -21.02
CA VAL A 125 6.34 -6.44 -19.63
C VAL A 125 7.57 -6.90 -18.85
N ILE A 126 8.26 -5.95 -18.22
CA ILE A 126 9.43 -6.20 -17.38
C ILE A 126 9.01 -6.03 -15.93
N SER A 127 8.98 -7.13 -15.18
CA SER A 127 8.64 -7.10 -13.76
C SER A 127 9.90 -7.17 -12.89
N VAL A 128 10.16 -6.13 -12.09
CA VAL A 128 11.37 -6.00 -11.28
C VAL A 128 11.04 -6.15 -9.79
N HIS A 129 11.54 -7.23 -9.20
CA HIS A 129 11.38 -7.58 -7.79
C HIS A 129 12.74 -7.68 -7.07
N GLY A 130 12.73 -7.53 -5.74
CA GLY A 130 13.87 -7.85 -4.89
C GLY A 130 13.75 -7.23 -3.50
N GLY A 131 14.88 -7.11 -2.80
CA GLY A 131 14.91 -6.68 -1.40
C GLY A 131 14.25 -5.31 -1.17
N MET A 132 13.40 -5.23 -0.13
CA MET A 132 12.72 -4.00 0.29
C MET A 132 13.59 -3.11 1.20
N GLN A 133 14.59 -3.71 1.85
CA GLN A 133 15.53 -3.00 2.72
C GLN A 133 16.44 -2.09 1.91
N LYS A 134 16.89 -1.00 2.51
CA LYS A 134 17.83 -0.09 1.87
C LYS A 134 19.19 -0.78 1.73
N PHE A 135 19.75 -0.74 0.53
CA PHE A 135 21.12 -1.17 0.25
C PHE A 135 21.71 -0.29 -0.85
N GLU A 136 23.03 -0.18 -0.88
CA GLU A 136 23.75 0.55 -1.92
C GLU A 136 24.33 -0.43 -2.94
N LEU A 137 24.16 -0.09 -4.21
CA LEU A 137 24.80 -0.81 -5.31
C LEU A 137 26.15 -0.16 -5.60
N HIS A 138 27.15 -0.98 -5.93
CA HIS A 138 28.41 -0.46 -6.46
C HIS A 138 28.14 0.44 -7.68
N PRO A 139 28.74 1.64 -7.81
CA PRO A 139 28.38 2.63 -8.83
C PRO A 139 28.38 2.08 -10.26
N ARG A 140 29.36 1.24 -10.60
CA ARG A 140 29.44 0.57 -11.91
C ARG A 140 28.24 -0.33 -12.19
N ILE A 141 27.79 -1.10 -11.20
CA ILE A 141 26.63 -1.99 -11.33
C ILE A 141 25.35 -1.17 -11.45
N LYS A 142 25.19 -0.15 -10.60
CA LYS A 142 24.04 0.77 -10.65
C LYS A 142 23.88 1.37 -12.05
N GLN A 143 24.99 1.84 -12.64
CA GLN A 143 24.98 2.45 -13.96
C GLN A 143 24.69 1.44 -15.09
N LEU A 144 25.33 0.27 -15.07
CA LEU A 144 25.11 -0.76 -16.10
C LEU A 144 23.68 -1.30 -16.06
N LEU A 145 23.19 -1.63 -14.87
CA LEU A 145 21.83 -2.12 -14.66
C LEU A 145 20.80 -1.07 -15.09
N GLY A 146 20.96 0.17 -14.61
CA GLY A 146 20.06 1.27 -14.96
C GLY A 146 20.01 1.51 -16.47
N LYS A 147 21.17 1.69 -17.11
CA LYS A 147 21.23 1.91 -18.57
C LYS A 147 20.67 0.74 -19.37
N GLY A 148 20.99 -0.50 -18.98
CA GLY A 148 20.50 -1.70 -19.66
C GLY A 148 18.98 -1.83 -19.57
N LEU A 149 18.41 -1.65 -18.37
CA LEU A 149 16.97 -1.72 -18.13
C LEU A 149 16.22 -0.65 -18.92
N ILE A 150 16.66 0.61 -18.85
CA ILE A 150 16.03 1.70 -19.58
C ILE A 150 16.14 1.48 -21.09
N LYS A 151 17.32 1.10 -21.59
CA LYS A 151 17.50 0.84 -23.02
C LYS A 151 16.58 -0.27 -23.51
N ALA A 152 16.45 -1.37 -22.77
CA ALA A 152 15.55 -2.46 -23.13
C ALA A 152 14.08 -1.99 -23.19
N ALA A 153 13.63 -1.25 -22.18
CA ALA A 153 12.26 -0.76 -22.12
C ALA A 153 11.94 0.23 -23.25
N VAL A 154 12.81 1.22 -23.48
CA VAL A 154 12.61 2.23 -24.55
C VAL A 154 12.64 1.58 -25.94
N THR A 155 13.59 0.67 -26.19
CA THR A 155 13.74 0.02 -27.51
C THR A 155 12.52 -0.82 -27.89
N THR A 156 11.88 -1.45 -26.90
CA THR A 156 10.77 -2.39 -27.15
C THR A 156 9.39 -1.77 -26.92
N GLY A 157 9.31 -0.58 -26.30
CA GLY A 157 8.05 -0.06 -25.78
C GLY A 157 7.50 -0.93 -24.64
N ALA A 158 8.37 -1.38 -23.72
CA ALA A 158 7.97 -2.22 -22.62
C ALA A 158 7.41 -1.43 -21.44
N TRP A 159 6.45 -2.03 -20.71
CA TRP A 159 6.09 -1.56 -19.38
C TRP A 159 7.08 -2.09 -18.34
N ILE A 160 7.48 -1.25 -17.39
CA ILE A 160 8.26 -1.65 -16.21
C ILE A 160 7.32 -1.67 -15.01
N LEU A 161 7.15 -2.84 -14.39
CA LEU A 161 6.38 -3.03 -13.16
C LEU A 161 7.34 -3.22 -11.98
N THR A 162 7.15 -2.45 -10.91
CA THR A 162 7.96 -2.53 -9.68
C THR A 162 7.10 -2.24 -8.46
N GLY A 163 7.61 -2.49 -7.26
CA GLY A 163 6.88 -2.31 -6.00
C GLY A 163 6.53 -0.86 -5.64
N GLY A 164 7.03 0.13 -6.38
CA GLY A 164 6.64 1.55 -6.23
C GLY A 164 7.11 2.24 -4.94
N VAL A 165 7.83 1.53 -4.06
CA VAL A 165 8.37 2.07 -2.80
C VAL A 165 9.71 2.77 -3.01
N ASN A 166 9.99 3.81 -2.22
CA ASN A 166 11.25 4.58 -2.27
C ASN A 166 12.39 3.91 -1.47
N THR A 167 12.44 2.58 -1.46
CA THR A 167 13.49 1.80 -0.79
C THR A 167 13.90 0.58 -1.63
N GLY A 168 15.04 -0.01 -1.29
CA GLY A 168 15.52 -1.25 -1.88
C GLY A 168 15.63 -1.23 -3.40
N VAL A 169 15.23 -2.34 -4.04
CA VAL A 169 15.34 -2.51 -5.50
C VAL A 169 14.48 -1.50 -6.26
N ALA A 170 13.24 -1.24 -5.82
CA ALA A 170 12.33 -0.30 -6.48
C ALA A 170 12.93 1.12 -6.54
N LYS A 171 13.64 1.55 -5.50
CA LYS A 171 14.37 2.82 -5.49
C LYS A 171 15.44 2.88 -6.59
N HIS A 172 16.24 1.82 -6.74
CA HIS A 172 17.30 1.80 -7.77
C HIS A 172 16.75 1.88 -9.19
N VAL A 173 15.58 1.28 -9.45
CA VAL A 173 14.84 1.42 -10.71
C VAL A 173 14.38 2.87 -10.91
N GLY A 174 13.79 3.48 -9.89
CA GLY A 174 13.34 4.88 -9.93
C GLY A 174 14.49 5.88 -10.16
N ASP A 175 15.64 5.66 -9.52
CA ASP A 175 16.85 6.47 -9.74
C ASP A 175 17.32 6.40 -11.21
N ALA A 176 17.30 5.21 -11.82
CA ALA A 176 17.70 5.02 -13.22
C ALA A 176 16.75 5.72 -14.20
N LEU A 177 15.43 5.66 -13.94
CA LEU A 177 14.42 6.38 -14.71
C LEU A 177 14.61 7.90 -14.62
N LYS A 178 14.88 8.41 -13.41
CA LYS A 178 15.13 9.84 -13.18
C LYS A 178 16.37 10.32 -13.92
N GLU A 179 17.47 9.56 -13.86
CA GLU A 179 18.70 9.88 -14.59
C GLU A 179 18.44 9.96 -16.11
N HIS A 180 17.72 8.99 -16.67
CA HIS A 180 17.38 9.00 -18.09
C HIS A 180 16.49 10.20 -18.50
N ALA A 181 15.45 10.52 -17.71
CA ALA A 181 14.56 11.63 -17.99
C ALA A 181 15.30 12.97 -18.02
N SER A 182 16.18 13.22 -17.05
CA SER A 182 17.00 14.45 -16.98
C SER A 182 17.99 14.63 -18.13
N ARG A 183 18.38 13.54 -18.81
CA ARG A 183 19.27 13.58 -19.98
C ARG A 183 18.51 13.82 -21.28
N SER A 184 17.22 13.46 -21.32
CA SER A 184 16.36 13.65 -22.50
C SER A 184 15.70 15.04 -22.54
N SER A 185 15.72 15.77 -21.42
CA SER A 185 15.27 17.17 -21.31
C SER A 185 16.38 18.20 -21.58
N ARG A 186 17.56 17.74 -22.03
CA ARG A 186 18.68 18.57 -22.50
C ARG A 186 18.85 18.34 -23.99
#